data_AF-A0A077NK83-F1
#
_entry.id   AF-A0A077NK83-F1
#
_cell.length_a   1.000
_cell.length_b   1.000
_cell.length_c   1.000
_cell.angle_alpha   90.00
_cell.angle_beta   90.00
_cell.angle_gamma   90.00
#
_symmetry.space_group_name_H-M   'P 1'
#
loop_
_entity.id
_entity.type
_entity.pdbx_description
1 polymer ?
#
loop_
_entity_poly.entity_id
_entity_poly.type
_entity_poly.pdbx_seq_one_letter_code
_entity_poly.pdbx_strand_id
1 'polypeptide(L)'
;MKKEWYTAMELTGVGELPRSPQGVNARAKREEWLRQKRAGVQGRAIEYHYSCFPESTLSALELHEISPEYQVQKQDPLSIWVSAFNLLADEEKEAITEVILRDGIRSFLEKIIAT
;
A
#
# COMPACT_ATOMS: atom_id res chain seq x y z
N MET A 1 -8.34 -14.94 -6.89
CA MET A 1 -9.67 -14.88 -6.25
C MET A 1 -9.97 -13.41 -5.99
N LYS A 2 -11.16 -12.91 -6.35
CA LYS A 2 -11.54 -11.51 -6.08
C LYS A 2 -11.67 -11.32 -4.58
N LYS A 3 -11.28 -10.16 -4.07
CA LYS A 3 -11.47 -9.82 -2.66
C LYS A 3 -12.95 -9.60 -2.38
N GLU A 4 -13.48 -10.19 -1.32
CA GLU A 4 -14.93 -10.14 -1.04
C GLU A 4 -15.30 -9.16 0.08
N TRP A 5 -14.34 -8.82 0.95
CA TRP A 5 -14.57 -8.05 2.17
C TRP A 5 -13.69 -6.79 2.20
N TYR A 6 -14.31 -5.63 2.44
CA TYR A 6 -13.67 -4.32 2.37
C TYR A 6 -13.92 -3.51 3.64
N THR A 7 -12.90 -2.81 4.13
CA THR A 7 -13.00 -1.90 5.27
C THR A 7 -13.65 -0.58 4.86
N ALA A 8 -14.21 0.16 5.82
CA ALA A 8 -14.74 1.50 5.58
C ALA A 8 -13.68 2.48 5.02
N MET A 9 -12.40 2.26 5.34
CA MET A 9 -11.29 3.06 4.82
C MET A 9 -11.06 2.81 3.34
N GLU A 10 -11.06 1.55 2.90
CA GLU A 10 -10.89 1.17 1.49
C GLU A 10 -12.04 1.64 0.61
N LEU A 11 -13.23 1.79 1.20
CA LEU A 11 -14.43 2.26 0.52
C LEU A 11 -14.57 3.78 0.50
N THR A 12 -13.67 4.51 1.15
CA THR A 12 -13.74 5.96 1.27
C THR A 12 -13.50 6.63 -0.09
N GLY A 13 -14.48 7.38 -0.57
CA GLY A 13 -14.37 8.12 -1.84
C GLY A 13 -14.43 7.24 -3.10
N VAL A 14 -14.77 5.95 -2.98
CA VAL A 14 -14.90 5.05 -4.14
C VAL A 14 -16.27 5.22 -4.78
N GLY A 15 -16.29 5.65 -6.05
CA GLY A 15 -17.53 5.93 -6.77
C GLY A 15 -18.38 6.97 -6.03
N GLU A 16 -19.61 6.58 -5.67
CA GLU A 16 -20.56 7.43 -4.95
C GLU A 16 -20.49 7.29 -3.41
N LEU A 17 -19.50 6.58 -2.89
CA LEU A 17 -19.37 6.41 -1.45
C LEU A 17 -18.86 7.68 -0.76
N PRO A 18 -19.24 7.91 0.52
CA PRO A 18 -18.78 9.07 1.27
C PRO A 18 -17.25 9.18 1.32
N ARG A 19 -16.75 10.42 1.34
CA ARG A 19 -15.31 10.73 1.42
C ARG A 19 -14.72 10.63 2.84
N SER A 20 -15.43 10.00 3.77
CA SER A 20 -14.91 9.71 5.10
C SER A 20 -15.33 8.32 5.57
N PRO A 21 -14.49 7.59 6.33
CA PRO A 21 -14.85 6.29 6.88
C PRO A 21 -16.09 6.35 7.78
N GLN A 22 -16.28 7.45 8.52
CA GLN A 22 -17.47 7.67 9.34
C GLN A 22 -18.74 7.75 8.48
N GLY A 23 -18.67 8.42 7.33
CA GLY A 23 -19.77 8.50 6.37
C GLY A 23 -20.10 7.13 5.78
N VAL A 24 -19.08 6.35 5.41
CA VAL A 24 -19.26 4.97 4.92
C VAL A 24 -19.93 4.10 5.99
N ASN A 25 -19.45 4.15 7.24
CA ASN A 25 -20.05 3.40 8.35
C ASN A 25 -21.52 3.80 8.61
N ALA A 26 -21.83 5.09 8.51
CA ALA A 26 -23.20 5.59 8.69
C ALA A 26 -24.12 5.09 7.56
N ARG A 27 -23.63 5.08 6.31
CA ARG A 27 -24.35 4.53 5.16
C ARG A 27 -24.57 3.02 5.30
N ALA A 28 -23.51 2.28 5.61
CA ALA A 28 -23.56 0.84 5.82
C ALA A 28 -24.54 0.44 6.94
N LYS A 29 -24.66 1.26 7.99
CA LYS A 29 -25.67 1.07 9.04
C LYS A 29 -27.09 1.35 8.55
N ARG A 30 -27.28 2.39 7.73
CA ARG A 30 -28.59 2.77 7.18
C ARG A 30 -29.12 1.75 6.17
N GLU A 31 -28.21 1.20 5.37
CA GLU A 31 -28.51 0.25 4.28
C GLU A 31 -28.30 -1.21 4.72
N GLU A 32 -28.07 -1.46 6.01
CA GLU A 32 -27.92 -2.80 6.60
C GLU A 32 -26.94 -3.72 5.87
N TRP A 33 -25.78 -3.18 5.49
CA TRP A 33 -24.76 -3.93 4.76
C TRP A 33 -24.28 -5.16 5.53
N LEU A 34 -24.04 -6.25 4.79
CA LEU A 34 -23.44 -7.47 5.30
C LEU A 34 -22.05 -7.15 5.84
N ARG A 35 -21.82 -7.44 7.12
CA ARG A 35 -20.61 -7.07 7.85
C ARG A 35 -20.02 -8.24 8.61
N GLN A 36 -18.69 -8.30 8.69
CA GLN A 36 -17.97 -9.25 9.52
C GLN A 36 -16.92 -8.55 10.39
N LYS A 37 -16.46 -9.23 11.44
CA LYS A 37 -15.27 -8.80 12.18
C LYS A 37 -14.05 -9.26 11.40
N ARG A 38 -13.05 -8.39 11.29
CA ARG A 38 -11.77 -8.73 10.67
C ARG A 38 -11.08 -9.85 11.45
N ALA A 39 -10.72 -10.93 10.78
CA ALA A 39 -9.99 -12.03 11.40
C ALA A 39 -8.54 -11.63 11.71
N GLY A 40 -8.02 -12.05 12.87
CA GLY A 40 -6.59 -11.95 13.19
C GLY A 40 -6.07 -10.59 13.67
N VAL A 41 -6.92 -9.60 13.92
CA VAL A 41 -6.50 -8.29 14.44
C VAL A 41 -7.03 -8.06 15.85
N GLN A 42 -6.16 -7.62 16.76
CA GLN A 42 -6.52 -7.24 18.13
C GLN A 42 -7.29 -5.90 18.09
N GLY A 43 -8.58 -5.95 17.77
CA GLY A 43 -9.45 -4.77 17.69
C GLY A 43 -10.82 -5.06 17.06
N ARG A 44 -11.78 -4.13 17.24
CA ARG A 44 -13.15 -4.20 16.66
C ARG A 44 -13.19 -3.71 15.20
N ALA A 45 -12.25 -4.14 14.36
CA ALA A 45 -12.27 -3.78 12.94
C ALA A 45 -13.42 -4.51 12.23
N ILE A 46 -14.23 -3.76 11.47
CA ILE A 46 -15.40 -4.25 10.74
C ILE A 46 -15.12 -4.14 9.24
N GLU A 47 -15.50 -5.17 8.50
CA GLU A 47 -15.45 -5.23 7.04
C GLU A 47 -16.86 -5.45 6.48
N TYR A 48 -17.08 -5.00 5.24
CA TYR A 48 -18.34 -5.08 4.52
C TYR A 48 -18.19 -5.89 3.23
N HIS A 49 -19.20 -6.68 2.90
CA HIS A 49 -19.18 -7.54 1.73
C HIS A 49 -19.50 -6.77 0.44
N TYR A 50 -18.82 -7.08 -0.65
CA TYR A 50 -18.97 -6.37 -1.94
C TYR A 50 -20.40 -6.40 -2.50
N SER A 51 -21.17 -7.44 -2.19
CA SER A 51 -22.56 -7.57 -2.65
C SER A 51 -23.50 -6.46 -2.16
N CYS A 52 -23.07 -5.66 -1.18
CA CYS A 52 -23.85 -4.54 -0.63
C CYS A 52 -23.52 -3.20 -1.30
N PHE A 53 -22.55 -3.15 -2.22
CA PHE A 53 -22.09 -1.90 -2.81
C PHE A 53 -22.89 -1.54 -4.07
N PRO A 54 -23.07 -0.24 -4.36
CA PRO A 54 -23.62 0.21 -5.63
C PRO A 54 -22.79 -0.29 -6.82
N GLU A 55 -23.44 -0.49 -7.98
CA GLU A 55 -22.77 -0.93 -9.21
C GLU A 55 -21.64 0.04 -9.62
N SER A 56 -21.85 1.35 -9.49
CA SER A 56 -20.83 2.37 -9.76
C SER A 56 -19.61 2.24 -8.85
N THR A 57 -19.80 1.80 -7.59
CA THR A 57 -18.73 1.49 -6.65
C THR A 57 -18.01 0.19 -7.03
N LEU A 58 -18.73 -0.86 -7.44
CA LEU A 58 -18.12 -2.11 -7.89
C LEU A 58 -17.25 -1.91 -9.13
N SER A 59 -17.73 -1.18 -10.14
CA SER A 59 -16.92 -0.85 -11.31
C SER A 59 -15.68 -0.02 -10.96
N ALA A 60 -15.81 0.92 -10.01
CA ALA A 60 -14.67 1.72 -9.53
C ALA A 60 -13.66 0.86 -8.75
N LEU A 61 -14.11 -0.12 -7.96
CA LEU A 61 -13.25 -1.08 -7.26
C LEU A 61 -12.50 -1.97 -8.26
N GLU A 62 -13.17 -2.45 -9.32
CA GLU A 62 -12.52 -3.25 -10.36
C GLU A 62 -11.45 -2.46 -11.12
N LEU A 63 -11.68 -1.16 -11.40
CA LEU A 63 -10.68 -0.29 -11.99
C LEU A 63 -9.51 0.00 -11.05
N HIS A 64 -9.77 0.08 -9.73
CA HIS A 64 -8.71 0.24 -8.73
C HIS A 64 -7.89 -1.04 -8.51
N GLU A 65 -8.49 -2.23 -8.62
CA GLU A 65 -7.75 -3.51 -8.57
C GLU A 65 -6.77 -3.67 -9.75
N ILE A 66 -6.99 -2.98 -10.88
CA ILE A 66 -6.08 -2.96 -12.05
C ILE A 66 -4.92 -1.97 -11.85
N SER A 67 -5.02 -1.05 -10.90
CA SER A 67 -3.87 -0.24 -10.49
C SER A 67 -3.08 -1.07 -9.48
N PRO A 68 -1.82 -1.48 -9.76
CA PRO A 68 -1.00 -2.07 -8.73
C PRO A 68 -0.90 -1.02 -7.63
N GLU A 69 -1.60 -1.28 -6.54
CA GLU A 69 -1.58 -0.44 -5.36
C GLU A 69 -0.12 -0.39 -4.94
N TYR A 70 0.54 0.72 -5.27
CA TYR A 70 1.53 1.34 -4.40
C TYR A 70 0.79 1.63 -3.09
N GLN A 71 0.49 0.57 -2.34
CA GLN A 71 0.25 0.68 -0.93
C GLN A 71 1.53 1.29 -0.41
N VAL A 72 1.46 2.59 -0.10
CA VAL A 72 2.37 3.22 0.84
C VAL A 72 2.08 2.62 2.22
N GLN A 73 2.19 1.30 2.32
CA GLN A 73 2.89 0.69 3.44
C GLN A 73 4.17 1.51 3.55
N LYS A 74 4.50 1.92 4.76
CA LYS A 74 5.76 2.56 5.09
C LYS A 74 6.85 1.53 4.76
N GLN A 75 7.16 1.36 3.47
CA GLN A 75 8.13 0.41 2.98
C GLN A 75 9.42 0.86 3.62
N ASP A 76 10.00 -0.04 4.41
CA ASP A 76 11.29 0.19 5.01
C ASP A 76 12.22 0.74 3.91
N PRO A 77 12.90 1.89 4.10
CA PRO A 77 13.66 2.53 3.02
C PRO A 77 14.63 1.57 2.31
N LEU A 78 15.13 0.54 3.01
CA LEU A 78 15.95 -0.51 2.41
C LEU A 78 15.16 -1.36 1.40
N SER A 79 13.90 -1.69 1.66
CA SER A 79 13.06 -2.45 0.73
C SER A 79 12.78 -1.71 -0.58
N ILE A 80 12.64 -0.38 -0.53
CA ILE A 80 12.52 0.47 -1.72
C ILE A 80 13.82 0.41 -2.52
N TRP A 81 14.96 0.57 -1.83
CA TRP A 81 16.28 0.49 -2.45
C TRP A 81 16.57 -0.88 -3.08
N VAL A 82 16.27 -1.97 -2.37
CA VAL A 82 16.47 -3.34 -2.87
C VAL A 82 15.59 -3.59 -4.09
N SER A 83 14.35 -3.12 -4.08
CA SER A 83 13.45 -3.26 -5.22
C SER A 83 13.95 -2.45 -6.42
N ALA A 84 14.35 -1.20 -6.22
CA ALA A 84 14.90 -0.35 -7.27
C ALA A 84 16.19 -0.94 -7.86
N PHE A 85 17.09 -1.45 -7.01
CA PHE A 85 18.34 -2.08 -7.43
C PHE A 85 18.11 -3.37 -8.24
N ASN A 86 17.10 -4.17 -7.88
CA ASN A 86 16.77 -5.39 -8.60
C ASN A 86 16.15 -5.14 -9.99
N LEU A 87 15.58 -3.96 -10.23
CA LEU A 87 15.02 -3.57 -11.53
C LEU A 87 16.10 -3.18 -12.55
N LEU A 88 17.34 -2.96 -12.11
CA LEU A 88 18.44 -2.59 -12.97
C LEU A 88 19.01 -3.79 -13.74
N ALA A 89 19.59 -3.51 -14.90
CA ALA A 89 20.43 -4.47 -15.62
C ALA A 89 21.72 -4.76 -14.82
N ASP A 90 22.38 -5.87 -15.12
CA ASP A 90 23.54 -6.31 -14.35
C ASP A 90 24.72 -5.33 -14.48
N GLU A 91 24.88 -4.71 -15.67
CA GLU A 91 25.89 -3.67 -15.91
C GLU A 91 25.63 -2.41 -15.06
N GLU A 92 24.36 -2.05 -14.87
CA GLU A 92 23.96 -0.89 -14.07
C GLU A 92 24.15 -1.15 -12.56
N LYS A 93 23.90 -2.38 -12.10
CA LYS A 93 24.16 -2.81 -10.72
C LYS A 93 25.64 -2.78 -10.37
N GLU A 94 26.49 -3.23 -11.29
CA GLU A 94 27.94 -3.18 -11.13
C GLU A 94 28.42 -1.74 -11.01
N ALA A 95 28.00 -0.86 -11.92
CA ALA A 95 28.38 0.55 -11.90
C ALA A 95 27.96 1.26 -10.61
N ILE A 96 26.73 1.06 -10.14
CA ILE A 96 26.24 1.68 -8.91
C ILE A 96 26.97 1.14 -7.68
N THR A 97 27.25 -0.16 -7.65
CA THR A 97 28.01 -0.79 -6.57
C THR A 97 29.43 -0.23 -6.49
N GLU A 98 30.10 -0.07 -7.63
CA GLU A 98 31.45 0.50 -7.70
C GLU A 98 31.47 1.94 -7.17
N VAL A 99 30.51 2.77 -7.56
CA VAL A 99 30.39 4.16 -7.10
C VAL A 99 30.18 4.22 -5.59
N ILE A 100 29.23 3.44 -5.06
CA ILE A 100 28.93 3.41 -3.61
C ILE A 100 30.16 2.96 -2.82
N LEU A 101 30.85 1.91 -3.27
CA LEU A 101 32.05 1.41 -2.61
C LEU A 101 33.17 2.44 -2.63
N ARG A 102 33.42 3.08 -3.78
CA ARG A 102 34.48 4.08 -3.91
C ARG A 102 34.25 5.28 -2.99
N ASP A 103 33.04 5.80 -2.94
CA ASP A 103 32.71 6.94 -2.09
C ASP A 103 32.68 6.56 -0.60
N GLY A 104 32.21 5.36 -0.27
CA GLY A 104 32.26 4.82 1.08
C GLY A 104 33.69 4.66 1.61
N ILE A 105 34.58 4.06 0.81
CA ILE A 105 36.00 3.91 1.13
C ILE A 105 36.68 5.28 1.28
N ARG A 106 36.39 6.24 0.40
CA ARG A 106 36.93 7.59 0.50
C ARG A 106 36.52 8.26 1.81
N SER A 107 35.23 8.23 2.17
CA SER A 107 34.74 8.82 3.41
C SER A 107 35.38 8.16 4.65
N PHE A 108 35.66 6.85 4.58
CA PHE A 108 36.37 6.15 5.65
C PHE A 108 37.83 6.60 5.77
N LEU A 109 38.54 6.75 4.66
CA LEU A 109 39.93 7.25 4.63
C LEU A 109 40.03 8.67 5.18
N GLU A 110 39.08 9.56 4.83
CA GLU A 110 39.02 10.92 5.37
C GLU A 110 38.93 10.93 6.91
N LYS A 111 38.14 10.02 7.50
CA LYS A 111 37.99 9.90 8.95
C LYS A 111 39.24 9.36 9.63
N ILE A 112 39.97 8.45 8.98
CA ILE A 112 41.24 7.91 9.49
C ILE A 112 42.35 8.98 9.46
N ILE A 113 42.44 9.75 8.38
CA ILE A 113 43.51 10.75 8.18
C ILE A 113 43.25 12.01 9.02
N ALA A 114 42.00 12.30 9.36
CA ALA A 114 41.62 13.43 10.22
C ALA A 114 41.88 13.21 11.73
N THR A 115 42.46 12.06 12.11
CA THR A 115 42.87 11.72 13.49
C THR A 115 44.39 11.72 13.61
#